data_AF-A0A9D1E6X8-F1
#
_entry.id   AF-A0A9D1E6X8-F1
#
_cell.length_a   1.000
_cell.length_b   1.000
_cell.length_c   1.000
_cell.angle_alpha   90.00
_cell.angle_beta   90.00
_cell.angle_gamma   90.00
#
_symmetry.space_group_name_H-M   'P 1'
#
loop_
_entity.id
_entity.type
_entity.pdbx_description
1 polymer ?
#
loop_
_entity_poly.entity_id
_entity_poly.type
_entity_poly.pdbx_seq_one_letter_code
_entity_poly.pdbx_strand_id
1 'polypeptide(L)'
;MTKKGIENIVKRYTFIRKAMGEGKDTAVFYIGNRKKSIYITEEVKMVCGIIDEIYSQSDNWIKLLIDGLRKGYSDRMLILRLPWEKNAYYERKHKFIDKIYKCCIYRNMVEYDEIISEEI
;
A
#
# COMPACT_ATOMS: atom_id res chain seq x y z
N MET A 1 -2.74 7.14 -11.87
CA MET A 1 -2.68 6.36 -10.61
C MET A 1 -3.29 7.17 -9.48
N THR A 2 -4.39 6.71 -8.88
CA THR A 2 -5.05 7.47 -7.80
C THR A 2 -4.59 7.07 -6.41
N LYS A 3 -4.73 7.97 -5.44
CA LYS A 3 -4.51 7.67 -4.01
C LYS A 3 -5.38 6.52 -3.50
N LYS A 4 -6.63 6.43 -3.96
CA LYS A 4 -7.53 5.29 -3.69
C LYS A 4 -7.01 3.98 -4.29
N GLY A 5 -6.39 4.04 -5.47
CA GLY A 5 -5.69 2.91 -6.08
C GLY A 5 -4.52 2.44 -5.21
N ILE A 6 -3.69 3.36 -4.75
CA ILE A 6 -2.57 3.08 -3.83
C ILE A 6 -3.07 2.46 -2.54
N GLU A 7 -4.12 3.02 -1.92
CA GLU A 7 -4.73 2.42 -0.74
C GLU A 7 -5.14 0.97 -0.95
N ASN A 8 -5.73 0.67 -2.10
CA ASN A 8 -6.16 -0.68 -2.44
C ASN A 8 -4.96 -1.62 -2.57
N ILE A 9 -3.87 -1.15 -3.20
CA ILE A 9 -2.60 -1.90 -3.29
C ILE A 9 -2.04 -2.15 -1.89
N VAL A 10 -1.92 -1.12 -1.04
CA VAL A 10 -1.41 -1.22 0.34
C VAL A 10 -2.25 -2.21 1.15
N LYS A 11 -3.58 -2.14 1.06
CA LYS A 11 -4.52 -3.04 1.76
C LYS A 11 -4.40 -4.50 1.30
N ARG A 12 -3.83 -4.77 0.13
CA ARG A 12 -3.71 -6.11 -0.47
C ARG A 12 -2.27 -6.51 -0.75
N TYR A 13 -1.33 -5.77 -0.17
CA TYR A 13 0.09 -5.88 -0.46
C TYR A 13 0.62 -7.31 -0.30
N THR A 14 0.16 -8.05 0.72
CA THR A 14 0.51 -9.47 0.92
C THR A 14 0.17 -10.34 -0.28
N PHE A 15 -1.05 -10.20 -0.82
CA PHE A 15 -1.54 -11.02 -1.91
C PHE A 15 -0.83 -10.65 -3.23
N ILE A 16 -0.61 -9.35 -3.44
CA ILE A 16 0.11 -8.84 -4.60
C ILE A 16 1.56 -9.35 -4.58
N ARG A 17 2.27 -9.18 -3.47
CA ARG A 17 3.66 -9.63 -3.34
C ARG A 17 3.79 -11.14 -3.51
N LYS A 18 2.85 -11.92 -2.94
CA LYS A 18 2.81 -13.38 -3.12
C LYS A 18 2.62 -13.75 -4.60
N ALA A 19 1.63 -13.16 -5.27
CA ALA A 19 1.38 -13.43 -6.69
C ALA A 19 2.57 -13.03 -7.58
N MET A 20 3.22 -11.88 -7.31
CA MET A 20 4.46 -11.48 -7.99
C MET A 20 5.59 -12.49 -7.79
N GLY A 21 5.79 -12.98 -6.56
CA GLY A 21 6.80 -14.00 -6.26
C GLY A 21 6.52 -15.35 -6.92
N GLU A 22 5.26 -15.64 -7.22
CA GLU A 22 4.82 -16.84 -7.95
C GLU A 22 4.78 -16.63 -9.48
N GLY A 23 5.18 -15.46 -9.99
CA GLY A 23 5.15 -15.14 -11.42
C GLY A 23 3.74 -15.02 -12.00
N LYS A 24 2.75 -14.70 -11.18
CA LYS A 24 1.34 -14.53 -11.61
C LYS A 24 1.06 -13.07 -11.94
N ASP A 25 0.27 -12.84 -12.98
CA ASP A 25 -0.18 -11.50 -13.37
C ASP A 25 -1.41 -11.03 -12.61
N THR A 26 -1.96 -11.85 -11.71
CA THR A 26 -3.17 -11.51 -10.96
C THR A 26 -3.08 -12.00 -9.53
N ALA A 27 -3.28 -11.07 -8.59
CA ALA A 27 -3.44 -11.37 -7.17
C ALA A 27 -4.91 -11.66 -6.87
N VAL A 28 -5.21 -12.86 -6.38
CA VAL A 28 -6.56 -13.30 -6.03
C VAL A 28 -6.71 -13.35 -4.51
N PHE A 29 -7.82 -12.84 -4.00
CA PHE A 29 -8.15 -12.85 -2.57
C PHE A 29 -9.67 -12.89 -2.35
N TYR A 30 -10.08 -13.17 -1.12
CA TYR A 30 -11.49 -13.23 -0.74
C TYR A 30 -11.84 -12.11 0.24
N ILE A 31 -13.03 -11.52 0.06
CA ILE A 31 -13.65 -10.62 1.04
C ILE A 31 -14.97 -11.27 1.46
N GLY A 32 -14.99 -11.83 2.69
CA GLY A 32 -16.03 -12.79 3.06
C GLY A 32 -16.01 -13.97 2.08
N ASN A 33 -17.16 -14.25 1.45
CA ASN A 33 -17.29 -15.31 0.44
C ASN A 33 -17.11 -14.83 -1.01
N ARG A 34 -16.80 -13.54 -1.23
CA ARG A 34 -16.66 -12.99 -2.59
C ARG A 34 -15.21 -13.02 -3.04
N LYS A 35 -14.95 -13.72 -4.14
CA LYS A 35 -13.65 -13.72 -4.83
C LYS A 35 -13.42 -12.35 -5.48
N LYS A 36 -12.25 -11.79 -5.25
CA LYS A 36 -11.76 -10.53 -5.84
C LYS A 36 -10.38 -10.75 -6.42
N SER A 37 -10.01 -9.89 -7.36
CA SER A 37 -8.71 -9.92 -8.00
C SER A 37 -8.19 -8.51 -8.25
N ILE A 38 -6.87 -8.40 -8.28
CA ILE A 38 -6.13 -7.22 -8.76
C ILE A 38 -5.17 -7.72 -9.83
N TYR A 39 -5.26 -7.13 -11.03
CA TYR A 39 -4.29 -7.36 -12.09
C TYR A 39 -2.99 -6.61 -11.77
N ILE A 40 -1.85 -7.29 -11.92
CA ILE A 40 -0.52 -6.78 -11.55
C ILE A 40 0.06 -6.08 -12.78
N THR A 41 -0.39 -4.84 -12.99
CA THR A 41 0.18 -3.95 -14.01
C THR A 41 1.59 -3.50 -13.63
N GLU A 42 2.31 -2.90 -14.58
CA GLU A 42 3.58 -2.22 -14.31
C GLU A 42 3.43 -1.13 -13.25
N GLU A 43 2.31 -0.39 -13.22
CA GLU A 43 2.05 0.59 -12.17
C GLU A 43 1.94 -0.04 -10.78
N VAL A 44 1.28 -1.20 -10.65
CA VAL A 44 1.20 -1.94 -9.38
C VAL A 44 2.59 -2.40 -8.95
N LYS A 45 3.40 -2.93 -9.88
CA LYS A 45 4.78 -3.32 -9.60
C LYS A 45 5.62 -2.12 -9.14
N MET A 46 5.47 -0.97 -9.80
CA MET A 46 6.15 0.27 -9.42
C MET A 46 5.76 0.73 -8.01
N VAL A 47 4.46 0.69 -7.66
CA VAL A 47 4.01 1.00 -6.30
C VAL A 47 4.60 0.03 -5.28
N CYS A 48 4.66 -1.27 -5.58
CA CYS A 48 5.32 -2.24 -4.72
C CYS A 48 6.81 -1.93 -4.55
N GLY A 49 7.51 -1.54 -5.61
CA GLY A 49 8.90 -1.10 -5.56
C GLY A 49 9.09 0.14 -4.67
N ILE A 50 8.20 1.14 -4.78
CA ILE A 50 8.20 2.32 -3.91
C ILE A 50 8.04 1.92 -2.43
N ILE A 51 7.16 0.96 -2.12
CA ILE A 51 7.00 0.45 -0.75
C ILE A 51 8.31 -0.17 -0.24
N ASP A 52 9.02 -0.93 -1.07
CA ASP A 52 10.30 -1.54 -0.71
C ASP A 52 11.42 -0.49 -0.55
N GLU A 53 11.44 0.55 -1.39
CA GLU A 53 12.34 1.70 -1.23
C GLU A 53 12.08 2.45 0.08
N ILE A 54 10.82 2.75 0.38
CA ILE A 54 10.42 3.39 1.65
C ILE A 54 10.87 2.51 2.81
N TYR A 55 10.64 1.20 2.76
CA TYR A 55 11.09 0.26 3.80
C TYR A 55 12.59 0.39 4.08
N SER A 56 13.41 0.46 3.02
CA SER A 56 14.87 0.52 3.17
C SER A 56 15.36 1.79 3.88
N GLN A 57 14.67 2.92 3.67
CA GLN A 57 15.06 4.25 4.17
C GLN A 57 14.33 4.68 5.45
N SER A 58 13.39 3.87 5.92
CA SER A 58 12.50 4.22 7.03
C SER A 58 13.04 3.83 8.40
N ASP A 59 12.50 4.50 9.44
CA ASP A 59 12.70 4.11 10.83
C ASP A 59 12.08 2.74 11.16
N ASN A 60 12.41 2.21 12.33
CA ASN A 60 11.97 0.89 12.78
C ASN A 60 10.44 0.76 12.88
N TRP A 61 9.71 1.83 13.18
CA TRP A 61 8.26 1.75 13.34
C TRP A 61 7.54 1.66 12.00
N ILE A 62 7.97 2.44 11.01
CA ILE A 62 7.45 2.31 9.64
C ILE A 62 7.86 0.96 9.03
N LYS A 63 9.05 0.44 9.34
CA LYS A 63 9.43 -0.92 8.96
C LYS A 63 8.48 -1.96 9.55
N LEU A 64 8.13 -1.85 10.84
CA LEU A 64 7.16 -2.74 11.49
C LEU A 64 5.76 -2.65 10.85
N LEU A 65 5.32 -1.44 10.48
CA LEU A 65 4.07 -1.25 9.74
C LEU A 65 4.10 -2.04 8.42
N ILE A 66 5.13 -1.83 7.61
CA ILE A 66 5.29 -2.49 6.30
C ILE A 66 5.44 -4.01 6.47
N ASP A 67 6.17 -4.48 7.48
CA ASP A 67 6.29 -5.91 7.76
C ASP A 67 4.96 -6.55 8.15
N GLY A 68 4.10 -5.83 8.88
CA GLY A 68 2.74 -6.27 9.11
C GLY A 68 1.88 -6.29 7.84
N LEU A 69 2.05 -5.32 6.93
CA LEU A 69 1.42 -5.37 5.60
C LEU A 69 1.93 -6.56 4.77
N ARG A 70 3.21 -6.92 4.87
CA ARG A 70 3.78 -8.11 4.22
C ARG A 70 3.21 -9.41 4.78
N LYS A 71 2.84 -9.42 6.06
CA LYS A 71 2.22 -10.57 6.75
C LYS A 71 0.70 -10.64 6.61
N GLY A 72 0.07 -9.62 6.02
CA GLY A 72 -1.39 -9.57 5.85
C GLY A 72 -2.15 -9.18 7.10
N TYR A 73 -1.51 -8.46 8.01
CA TYR A 73 -2.17 -7.97 9.20
C TYR A 73 -3.21 -6.92 8.86
N SER A 74 -4.38 -7.05 9.50
CA SER A 74 -5.41 -6.01 9.44
C SER A 74 -4.98 -4.77 10.22
N ASP A 75 -5.62 -3.64 9.95
CA ASP A 75 -5.40 -2.41 10.73
C ASP A 75 -5.61 -2.65 12.23
N ARG A 76 -6.63 -3.44 12.60
CA ARG A 76 -6.87 -3.81 14.00
C ARG A 76 -5.69 -4.56 14.61
N MET A 77 -5.09 -5.49 13.89
CA MET A 77 -3.92 -6.24 14.37
C MET A 77 -2.68 -5.36 14.45
N LEU A 78 -2.49 -4.46 13.50
CA LEU A 78 -1.37 -3.51 13.49
C LEU A 78 -1.46 -2.53 14.66
N ILE A 79 -2.64 -1.98 14.93
CA ILE A 79 -2.89 -1.08 16.06
C ILE A 79 -2.55 -1.76 17.40
N LEU A 80 -2.83 -3.06 17.54
CA LEU A 80 -2.50 -3.80 18.77
C LEU A 80 -1.01 -4.13 18.92
N ARG A 81 -0.25 -4.12 17.82
CA ARG A 81 1.17 -4.54 17.79
C ARG A 81 2.15 -3.38 17.76
N LEU A 82 1.73 -2.23 17.25
CA LEU A 82 2.52 -1.02 17.21
C LEU A 82 2.27 -0.22 18.50
N PRO A 83 3.29 0.42 19.09
CA PRO A 83 3.13 1.22 20.31
C PRO A 83 2.55 2.60 19.99
N TRP A 84 1.50 2.63 19.19
CA TRP A 84 0.84 3.84 18.75
C TRP A 84 -0.62 3.79 19.20
N GLU A 85 -1.10 4.93 19.67
CA GLU A 85 -2.54 5.12 19.82
C GLU A 85 -3.23 5.01 18.45
N LYS A 86 -4.50 4.60 18.48
CA LYS A 86 -5.31 4.38 17.28
C LYS A 86 -5.28 5.57 16.31
N ASN A 87 -5.45 6.80 16.80
CA ASN A 87 -5.43 8.00 15.96
C ASN A 87 -4.05 8.22 15.33
N ALA A 88 -3.00 8.04 16.14
CA ALA A 88 -1.63 8.19 15.72
C ALA A 88 -1.20 7.12 14.69
N TYR A 89 -1.82 5.93 14.72
CA TYR A 89 -1.68 4.91 13.68
C TYR A 89 -2.29 5.38 12.35
N TYR A 90 -3.54 5.85 12.36
CA TYR A 90 -4.21 6.28 11.13
C TYR A 90 -3.53 7.49 10.48
N GLU A 91 -3.08 8.45 11.29
CA GLU A 91 -2.32 9.60 10.80
C GLU A 91 -1.01 9.14 10.11
N ARG A 92 -0.26 8.23 10.73
CA ARG A 92 0.98 7.70 10.14
C ARG A 92 0.71 6.87 8.89
N LYS A 93 -0.37 6.09 8.87
CA LYS A 93 -0.79 5.33 7.69
C LYS A 93 -1.18 6.26 6.54
N HIS A 94 -1.87 7.35 6.84
CA HIS A 94 -2.19 8.39 5.85
C HIS A 94 -0.91 9.01 5.28
N LYS A 95 0.02 9.44 6.15
CA LYS A 95 1.33 9.97 5.75
C LYS A 95 2.15 8.97 4.92
N PHE A 96 2.05 7.67 5.22
CA PHE A 96 2.69 6.61 4.44
C PHE A 96 2.09 6.51 3.03
N ILE A 97 0.76 6.51 2.90
CA ILE A 97 0.07 6.50 1.60
C ILE A 97 0.41 7.78 0.81
N ASP A 98 0.39 8.94 1.46
CA ASP A 98 0.76 10.22 0.84
C ASP A 98 2.19 10.19 0.30
N LYS A 99 3.12 9.57 1.04
CA LYS A 99 4.51 9.44 0.60
C LYS A 99 4.60 8.59 -0.66
N ILE A 100 3.89 7.45 -0.71
CA ILE A 100 3.82 6.62 -1.91
C ILE A 100 3.24 7.43 -3.08
N TYR A 101 2.15 8.16 -2.84
CA TYR A 101 1.50 8.96 -3.88
C TYR A 101 2.41 10.06 -4.44
N LYS A 102 3.15 10.77 -3.58
CA LYS A 102 4.18 11.74 -4.00
C LYS A 102 5.28 11.09 -4.84
N CYS A 103 5.70 9.87 -4.50
CA CYS A 103 6.64 9.10 -5.33
C CYS A 103 6.03 8.73 -6.69
N CYS A 104 4.75 8.37 -6.74
CA CYS A 104 4.03 8.12 -8.00
C CYS A 104 3.95 9.39 -8.87
N ILE A 105 3.69 10.56 -8.28
CA ILE A 105 3.70 11.85 -9.00
C ILE A 105 5.10 12.10 -9.59
N TYR A 106 6.16 11.96 -8.79
CA TYR A 106 7.53 12.14 -9.25
C TYR A 106 7.89 11.21 -10.43
N ARG A 107 7.30 10.01 -10.48
CA ARG A 107 7.50 9.04 -11.57
C ARG A 107 6.54 9.23 -12.75
N ASN A 108 5.79 10.33 -12.82
CA ASN A 108 4.78 10.62 -13.85
C ASN A 108 3.69 9.53 -13.97
N MET A 109 3.34 8.87 -12.86
CA MET A 109 2.29 7.84 -12.82
C MET A 109 0.91 8.41 -12.52
N VAL A 110 0.81 9.70 -12.21
CA VAL A 110 -0.41 10.41 -11.81
C VAL A 110 -0.62 11.55 -12.78
N GLU A 111 -1.83 11.66 -13.33
CA GLU A 111 -2.16 12.75 -14.25
C GLU A 111 -2.46 14.03 -13.48
N TYR A 112 -2.21 15.18 -14.12
CA TYR A 112 -2.44 16.48 -13.52
C TYR A 112 -3.89 16.68 -13.07
N ASP A 113 -4.85 16.22 -13.87
CA ASP A 113 -6.28 16.32 -13.55
C ASP A 113 -6.64 15.48 -12.31
N GLU A 114 -6.01 14.31 -12.14
CA GLU A 114 -6.17 13.49 -10.92
C GLU A 114 -5.68 14.28 -9.68
N ILE A 115 -4.57 15.02 -9.80
CA ILE A 115 -4.00 15.82 -8.71
C ILE A 115 -4.91 16.99 -8.34
N ILE A 116 -5.45 17.72 -9.32
CA ILE A 116 -6.36 18.86 -9.05
C ILE A 116 -7.67 18.40 -8.42
N SER A 117 -8.20 17.27 -8.88
CA SER A 117 -9.49 16.75 -8.40
C SER A 117 -9.46 16.24 -6.96
N GLU A 118 -8.27 16.14 -6.36
CA GLU A 118 -8.10 15.62 -5.01
C GLU A 118 -8.57 16.65 -3.96
N GLU A 119 -9.55 16.26 -3.14
CA GLU A 119 -10.06 17.10 -2.05
C GLU A 119 -9.00 17.29 -0.95
N ILE A 120 -8.89 18.52 -0.44
CA ILE A 120 -7.97 18.95 0.63
C ILE A 120 -8.62 18.72 2.01
#